data_AF-A0A7V8CWX4-F1
#
_entry.id   AF-A0A7V8CWX4-F1
#
_cell.length_a   1.000
_cell.length_b   1.000
_cell.length_c   1.000
_cell.angle_alpha   90.00
_cell.angle_beta   90.00
_cell.angle_gamma   90.00
#
_symmetry.space_group_name_H-M   'P 1'
#
loop_
_entity.id
_entity.type
_entity.pdbx_description
1 polymer ?
#
loop_
_entity_poly.entity_id
_entity_poly.type
_entity_poly.pdbx_seq_one_letter_code
_entity_poly.pdbx_strand_id
1 'polypeptide(L)'
;MGGLFQIDWRIFMAGVEAWIQGRNPYGVLSPEFSAGAFAYPPTALPWLALFLLLGPLGYYVWTGLELGLWWWLIRRENRWQIMLLFWSPMALHLVEGQSSLAPTLVLWAATRAQRRGWLWGLAIAWAMTKPQVALVPMLWLLWHDRAAEGRWKLWGGIALGTLLLALPATLMSPGIWGLWLDGLAAYRGRILQMAAWQGPSALLLALAAYLWYRHYNQGWQWWLAAAMFPQTSFYGIVPALPALHIRPKSNWALAGIGLAAVLQVGVSEATLPWLLAAHVLVLWVLVGGPTARSAQAGGQASAPA
;
A
#
# COMPACT_ATOMS: atom_id res chain seq x y z
N MET A 1 -12.33 18.59 -18.33
CA MET A 1 -11.22 18.09 -17.48
C MET A 1 -11.81 17.80 -16.10
N GLY A 2 -12.03 16.53 -15.78
CA GLY A 2 -12.42 16.12 -14.43
C GLY A 2 -11.23 16.34 -13.48
N GLY A 3 -11.47 16.93 -12.31
CA GLY A 3 -10.41 17.15 -11.33
C GLY A 3 -9.85 15.84 -10.77
N LEU A 4 -8.63 15.87 -10.25
CA LEU A 4 -8.00 14.74 -9.53
C LEU A 4 -8.76 14.31 -8.28
N PHE A 5 -9.64 15.18 -7.77
CA PHE A 5 -10.41 14.91 -6.57
C PHE A 5 -11.32 13.69 -6.74
N GLN A 6 -11.15 12.70 -5.86
CA GLN A 6 -11.93 11.45 -5.82
C GLN A 6 -11.91 10.64 -7.13
N ILE A 7 -10.88 10.80 -7.98
CA ILE A 7 -10.80 10.09 -9.27
C ILE A 7 -10.88 8.57 -9.11
N ASP A 8 -10.17 7.99 -8.13
CA ASP A 8 -10.19 6.54 -7.86
C ASP A 8 -11.57 6.09 -7.34
N TRP A 9 -12.21 6.91 -6.49
CA TRP A 9 -13.57 6.61 -6.02
C TRP A 9 -14.59 6.57 -7.16
N ARG A 10 -14.49 7.52 -8.09
CA ARG A 10 -15.37 7.59 -9.25
C ARG A 10 -15.14 6.41 -10.20
N ILE A 11 -13.88 5.99 -10.37
CA ILE A 11 -13.52 4.76 -11.09
C ILE A 11 -14.12 3.53 -10.40
N PHE A 12 -14.05 3.44 -9.06
CA PHE A 12 -14.65 2.32 -8.31
C PHE A 12 -16.15 2.22 -8.57
N MET A 13 -16.88 3.32 -8.40
CA MET A 13 -18.33 3.32 -8.56
C MET A 13 -18.72 3.04 -10.01
N ALA A 14 -18.02 3.61 -11.00
CA ALA A 14 -18.29 3.33 -12.41
C ALA A 14 -18.02 1.87 -12.79
N GLY A 15 -16.93 1.27 -12.28
CA GLY A 15 -16.62 -0.14 -12.51
C GLY A 15 -17.67 -1.07 -11.89
N VAL A 16 -18.05 -0.80 -10.66
CA VAL A 16 -19.07 -1.59 -9.94
C VAL A 16 -20.44 -1.46 -10.57
N GLU A 17 -20.83 -0.25 -10.97
CA GLU A 17 -22.08 0.00 -11.68
C GLU A 17 -22.11 -0.76 -13.01
N ALA A 18 -21.02 -0.70 -13.79
CA ALA A 18 -20.89 -1.46 -15.03
C ALA A 18 -21.07 -2.97 -14.77
N TRP A 19 -20.40 -3.52 -13.76
CA TRP A 19 -20.51 -4.93 -13.41
C TRP A 19 -21.94 -5.34 -13.00
N ILE A 20 -22.61 -4.56 -12.13
CA ILE A 20 -23.99 -4.86 -11.70
C ILE A 20 -24.98 -4.80 -12.87
N GLN A 21 -24.72 -3.95 -13.86
CA GLN A 21 -25.49 -3.86 -15.10
C GLN A 21 -25.13 -4.94 -16.13
N GLY A 22 -24.25 -5.91 -15.78
CA GLY A 22 -23.80 -6.96 -16.68
C GLY A 22 -22.83 -6.50 -17.77
N ARG A 23 -22.29 -5.29 -17.67
CA ARG A 23 -21.27 -4.73 -18.58
C ARG A 23 -19.86 -5.11 -18.09
N ASN A 24 -18.87 -4.97 -18.97
CA ASN A 24 -17.47 -5.23 -18.64
C ASN A 24 -16.89 -4.10 -17.76
N PRO A 25 -16.59 -4.34 -16.47
CA PRO A 25 -16.03 -3.31 -15.57
C PRO A 25 -14.57 -2.97 -15.85
N TYR A 26 -13.91 -3.74 -16.72
CA TYR A 26 -12.52 -3.52 -17.16
C TYR A 26 -12.44 -2.84 -18.53
N GLY A 27 -13.57 -2.66 -19.22
CA GLY A 27 -13.67 -1.94 -20.48
C GLY A 27 -13.64 -0.42 -20.30
N VAL A 28 -14.03 0.32 -21.35
CA VAL A 28 -14.23 1.77 -21.26
C VAL A 28 -15.48 2.03 -20.42
N LEU A 29 -15.30 2.66 -19.25
CA LEU A 29 -16.38 2.88 -18.29
C LEU A 29 -17.21 4.13 -18.61
N SER A 30 -16.52 5.17 -19.08
CA SER A 30 -17.11 6.45 -19.47
C SER A 30 -16.18 7.16 -20.45
N PRO A 31 -16.61 8.26 -21.11
CA PRO A 31 -15.72 9.08 -21.92
C PRO A 31 -14.49 9.61 -21.17
N GLU A 32 -14.55 9.64 -19.83
CA GLU A 32 -13.46 10.07 -18.96
C GLU A 32 -12.51 8.92 -18.57
N PHE A 33 -13.01 7.68 -18.53
CA PHE A 33 -12.28 6.53 -18.03
C PHE A 33 -12.06 5.48 -19.11
N SER A 34 -10.85 5.45 -19.64
CA SER A 34 -10.43 4.46 -20.64
C SER A 34 -10.29 3.05 -20.08
N ALA A 35 -10.26 2.05 -20.98
CA ALA A 35 -10.16 0.63 -20.63
C ALA A 35 -8.99 0.33 -19.67
N GLY A 36 -9.27 -0.50 -18.67
CA GLY A 36 -8.33 -0.78 -17.58
C GLY A 36 -8.24 0.30 -16.51
N ALA A 37 -9.09 1.34 -16.53
CA ALA A 37 -9.11 2.34 -15.46
C ALA A 37 -9.40 1.73 -14.09
N PHE A 38 -10.32 0.76 -14.01
CA PHE A 38 -10.60 0.03 -12.77
C PHE A 38 -9.40 -0.85 -12.38
N ALA A 39 -9.01 -1.87 -13.16
CA ALA A 39 -7.84 -2.72 -12.89
C ALA A 39 -7.71 -3.36 -11.48
N TYR A 40 -8.74 -3.25 -10.62
CA TYR A 40 -8.85 -3.96 -9.35
C TYR A 40 -9.34 -5.41 -9.60
N PRO A 41 -8.86 -6.41 -8.84
CA PRO A 41 -9.25 -7.80 -9.02
C PRO A 41 -10.76 -7.98 -8.85
N PRO A 42 -11.37 -9.02 -9.45
CA PRO A 42 -12.81 -9.27 -9.33
C PRO A 42 -13.30 -9.38 -7.89
N THR A 43 -12.44 -9.78 -6.96
CA THR A 43 -12.73 -9.78 -5.51
C THR A 43 -13.05 -8.40 -4.93
N ALA A 44 -12.70 -7.31 -5.63
CA ALA A 44 -13.03 -5.96 -5.19
C ALA A 44 -14.50 -5.59 -5.44
N LEU A 45 -15.12 -6.18 -6.47
CA LEU A 45 -16.46 -5.79 -6.91
C LEU A 45 -17.52 -5.98 -5.82
N PRO A 46 -17.61 -7.11 -5.08
CA PRO A 46 -18.74 -7.33 -4.18
C PRO A 46 -18.76 -6.45 -2.96
N TRP A 47 -17.59 -6.09 -2.39
CA TRP A 47 -17.58 -5.19 -1.25
C TRP A 47 -17.73 -3.73 -1.68
N LEU A 48 -17.21 -3.34 -2.84
CA LEU A 48 -17.44 -2.00 -3.39
C LEU A 48 -18.92 -1.78 -3.75
N ALA A 49 -19.62 -2.84 -4.16
CA ALA A 49 -21.06 -2.82 -4.39
C ALA A 49 -21.88 -2.40 -3.16
N LEU A 50 -21.38 -2.65 -1.94
CA LEU A 50 -22.02 -2.18 -0.71
C LEU A 50 -22.10 -0.66 -0.63
N PHE A 51 -21.19 0.05 -1.31
CA PHE A 51 -21.15 1.50 -1.34
C PHE A 51 -21.93 2.12 -2.50
N LEU A 52 -22.37 1.32 -3.49
CA LEU A 52 -23.11 1.84 -4.64
C LEU A 52 -24.43 2.49 -4.21
N LEU A 53 -25.12 1.91 -3.21
CA LEU A 53 -26.36 2.46 -2.64
C LEU A 53 -26.16 3.80 -1.93
N LEU A 54 -24.93 4.10 -1.50
CA LEU A 54 -24.60 5.34 -0.81
C LEU A 54 -24.19 6.46 -1.79
N GLY A 55 -23.96 6.14 -3.06
CA GLY A 55 -23.51 7.10 -4.07
C GLY A 55 -22.29 7.91 -3.60
N PRO A 56 -22.30 9.25 -3.73
CA PRO A 56 -21.21 10.10 -3.23
C PRO A 56 -20.96 10.00 -1.73
N LEU A 57 -21.97 9.66 -0.92
CA LEU A 57 -21.80 9.48 0.53
C LEU A 57 -20.93 8.27 0.86
N GLY A 58 -20.89 7.28 -0.04
CA GLY A 58 -20.06 6.10 0.13
C GLY A 58 -18.58 6.45 0.33
N TYR A 59 -18.08 7.49 -0.35
CA TYR A 59 -16.72 7.99 -0.17
C TYR A 59 -16.49 8.44 1.27
N TYR A 60 -17.35 9.31 1.81
CA TYR A 60 -17.19 9.84 3.15
C TYR A 60 -17.35 8.79 4.24
N VAL A 61 -18.27 7.84 4.05
CA VAL A 61 -18.41 6.68 4.94
C VAL A 61 -17.13 5.85 4.90
N TRP A 62 -16.62 5.57 3.71
CA TRP A 62 -15.38 4.83 3.52
C TRP A 62 -14.18 5.52 4.17
N THR A 63 -14.02 6.82 3.93
CA THR A 63 -13.01 7.67 4.58
C THR A 63 -13.16 7.66 6.10
N GLY A 64 -14.38 7.80 6.63
CA GLY A 64 -14.63 7.76 8.07
C GLY A 64 -14.21 6.43 8.70
N LEU A 65 -14.47 5.30 8.03
CA LEU A 65 -14.05 3.98 8.47
C LEU A 65 -12.53 3.82 8.46
N GLU A 66 -11.85 4.23 7.38
CA GLU A 66 -10.40 4.16 7.29
C GLU A 66 -9.72 5.05 8.32
N LEU A 67 -10.20 6.30 8.50
CA LEU A 67 -9.67 7.22 9.51
C LEU A 67 -9.96 6.75 10.94
N GLY A 68 -11.14 6.17 11.19
CA GLY A 68 -11.49 5.58 12.48
C GLY A 68 -10.59 4.40 12.83
N LEU A 69 -10.34 3.50 11.86
CA LEU A 69 -9.41 2.39 12.01
C LEU A 69 -7.98 2.89 12.24
N TRP A 70 -7.51 3.85 11.43
CA TRP A 70 -6.22 4.50 11.58
C TRP A 70 -6.04 5.09 12.98
N TRP A 71 -7.00 5.89 13.44
CA TRP A 71 -6.98 6.48 14.79
C TRP A 71 -6.93 5.40 15.88
N TRP A 72 -7.79 4.38 15.75
CA TRP A 72 -7.87 3.29 16.72
C TRP A 72 -6.54 2.52 16.84
N LEU A 73 -5.86 2.32 15.72
CA LEU A 73 -4.56 1.66 15.63
C LEU A 73 -3.43 2.54 16.16
N ILE A 74 -3.44 3.84 15.88
CA ILE A 74 -2.36 4.77 16.24
C ILE A 74 -2.38 5.20 17.69
N ARG A 75 -3.56 5.38 18.28
CA ARG A 75 -3.70 5.98 19.62
C ARG A 75 -2.92 5.23 20.71
N ARG A 76 -2.58 3.96 20.49
CA ARG A 76 -1.85 3.07 21.41
C ARG A 76 -0.34 3.02 21.19
N GLU A 77 0.17 3.78 20.23
CA GLU A 77 1.54 3.63 19.71
C GLU A 77 2.26 4.98 19.63
N ASN A 78 3.50 4.97 19.13
CA ASN A 78 4.24 6.19 18.85
C ASN A 78 3.58 6.98 17.69
N ARG A 79 2.68 7.88 18.07
CA ARG A 79 1.76 8.61 17.17
C ARG A 79 2.47 9.27 15.99
N TRP A 80 3.65 9.85 16.24
CA TRP A 80 4.43 10.53 15.23
C TRP A 80 5.00 9.58 14.18
N GLN A 81 5.49 8.41 14.62
CA GLN A 81 6.04 7.39 13.71
C GLN A 81 4.96 6.83 12.80
N ILE A 82 3.76 6.60 13.32
CA ILE A 82 2.69 6.05 12.48
C ILE A 82 2.09 7.14 11.59
N MET A 83 1.93 8.37 12.08
CA MET A 83 1.47 9.47 11.25
C MET A 83 2.39 9.73 10.06
N LEU A 84 3.71 9.64 10.28
CA LEU A 84 4.74 9.69 9.26
C LEU A 84 4.57 8.65 8.14
N LEU A 85 4.27 7.42 8.53
CA LEU A 85 4.19 6.27 7.64
C LEU A 85 2.89 6.23 6.85
N PHE A 86 1.83 6.68 7.48
CA PHE A 86 0.49 6.70 6.91
C PHE A 86 0.10 8.08 6.38
N TRP A 87 1.03 9.05 6.32
CA TRP A 87 0.75 10.37 5.76
C TRP A 87 0.43 10.27 4.27
N SER A 88 1.25 9.60 3.47
CA SER A 88 1.03 9.56 2.02
C SER A 88 -0.12 8.66 1.55
N PRO A 89 -0.43 7.46 2.11
CA PRO A 89 -1.68 6.77 1.76
C PRO A 89 -2.89 7.59 2.20
N MET A 90 -2.82 8.31 3.32
CA MET A 90 -3.90 9.18 3.80
C MET A 90 -4.10 10.39 2.88
N ALA A 91 -3.03 11.06 2.45
CA ALA A 91 -3.11 12.16 1.49
C ALA A 91 -3.69 11.70 0.15
N LEU A 92 -3.19 10.58 -0.39
CA LEU A 92 -3.71 9.99 -1.64
C LEU A 92 -5.17 9.53 -1.49
N HIS A 93 -5.55 9.00 -0.33
CA HIS A 93 -6.94 8.68 -0.04
C HIS A 93 -7.82 9.93 -0.02
N LEU A 94 -7.43 10.97 0.73
CA LEU A 94 -8.24 12.19 0.90
C LEU A 94 -8.36 13.03 -0.38
N VAL A 95 -7.32 12.99 -1.24
CA VAL A 95 -7.29 13.74 -2.50
C VAL A 95 -7.87 12.90 -3.63
N GLU A 96 -7.27 11.75 -3.93
CA GLU A 96 -7.62 10.96 -5.12
C GLU A 96 -8.74 9.94 -4.86
N GLY A 97 -9.06 9.65 -3.60
CA GLY A 97 -9.98 8.57 -3.24
C GLY A 97 -9.35 7.18 -3.30
N GLN A 98 -8.02 7.09 -3.26
CA GLN A 98 -7.33 5.80 -3.31
C GLN A 98 -7.72 4.89 -2.14
N SER A 99 -7.92 3.59 -2.40
CA SER A 99 -8.19 2.59 -1.37
C SER A 99 -6.93 1.98 -0.74
N SER A 100 -5.78 2.65 -0.87
CA SER A 100 -4.49 2.07 -0.46
C SER A 100 -4.21 2.16 1.05
N LEU A 101 -4.93 3.03 1.77
CA LEU A 101 -4.80 3.20 3.22
C LEU A 101 -5.32 1.98 3.98
N ALA A 102 -6.48 1.45 3.61
CA ALA A 102 -7.04 0.22 4.15
C ALA A 102 -6.09 -1.01 4.14
N PRO A 103 -5.56 -1.47 3.00
CA PRO A 103 -4.68 -2.63 2.97
C PRO A 103 -3.40 -2.39 3.75
N THR A 104 -2.92 -1.15 3.74
CA THR A 104 -1.77 -0.69 4.51
C THR A 104 -2.02 -0.87 6.02
N LEU A 105 -3.18 -0.43 6.53
CA LEU A 105 -3.57 -0.58 7.93
C LEU A 105 -3.74 -2.04 8.34
N VAL A 106 -4.43 -2.83 7.52
CA VAL A 106 -4.69 -4.25 7.80
C VAL A 106 -3.39 -5.04 7.89
N LEU A 107 -2.49 -4.88 6.92
CA LEU A 107 -1.22 -5.62 6.89
C LEU A 107 -0.29 -5.20 8.02
N TRP A 108 -0.22 -3.89 8.31
CA TRP A 108 0.52 -3.40 9.47
C TRP A 108 -0.02 -3.96 10.78
N ALA A 109 -1.34 -3.97 10.97
CA ALA A 109 -1.93 -4.47 12.20
C ALA A 109 -1.78 -6.00 12.31
N ALA A 110 -1.92 -6.73 11.19
CA ALA A 110 -1.77 -8.18 11.13
C ALA A 110 -0.36 -8.61 11.54
N THR A 111 0.66 -7.94 11.00
CA THR A 111 2.06 -8.26 11.29
C THR A 111 2.45 -8.05 12.75
N ARG A 112 1.78 -7.12 13.46
CA ARG A 112 1.95 -6.88 14.90
C ARG A 112 1.12 -7.78 15.81
N ALA A 113 0.10 -8.44 15.28
CA ALA A 113 -0.75 -9.29 16.08
C ALA A 113 0.04 -10.49 16.65
N GLN A 114 -0.03 -10.69 17.97
CA GLN A 114 0.61 -11.84 18.63
C GLN A 114 0.02 -13.18 18.17
N ARG A 115 -1.26 -13.18 17.81
CA ARG A 115 -1.97 -14.34 17.27
C ARG A 115 -2.80 -13.92 16.07
N ARG A 116 -2.68 -14.69 14.99
CA ARG A 116 -3.39 -14.47 13.74
C ARG A 116 -4.36 -15.63 13.48
N GLY A 117 -5.65 -15.32 13.53
CA GLY A 117 -6.73 -16.29 13.32
C GLY A 117 -7.54 -16.02 12.05
N TRP A 118 -8.71 -16.65 11.95
CA TRP A 118 -9.62 -16.53 10.80
C TRP A 118 -9.95 -15.09 10.41
N LEU A 119 -10.26 -14.24 11.39
CA LEU A 119 -10.61 -12.84 11.15
C LEU A 119 -9.48 -12.04 10.50
N TRP A 120 -8.23 -12.32 10.87
CA TRP A 120 -7.07 -11.70 10.21
C TRP A 120 -6.95 -12.17 8.76
N GLY A 121 -7.22 -13.45 8.50
CA GLY A 121 -7.22 -13.96 7.14
C GLY A 121 -8.31 -13.32 6.27
N LEU A 122 -9.53 -13.16 6.80
CA LEU A 122 -10.62 -12.48 6.11
C LEU A 122 -10.28 -11.01 5.83
N ALA A 123 -9.71 -10.30 6.83
CA ALA A 123 -9.28 -8.91 6.66
C ALA A 123 -8.18 -8.78 5.60
N ILE A 124 -7.22 -9.71 5.55
CA ILE A 124 -6.16 -9.73 4.54
C ILE A 124 -6.74 -10.03 3.15
N ALA A 125 -7.67 -10.97 3.02
CA ALA A 125 -8.35 -11.23 1.74
C ALA A 125 -9.07 -9.97 1.21
N TRP A 126 -9.68 -9.20 2.11
CA TRP A 126 -10.30 -7.92 1.78
C TRP A 126 -9.25 -6.82 1.46
N ALA A 127 -8.08 -6.83 2.11
CA ALA A 127 -6.96 -5.97 1.75
C ALA A 127 -6.32 -6.30 0.38
N MET A 128 -6.48 -7.52 -0.12
CA MET A 128 -5.96 -7.93 -1.44
C MET A 128 -6.71 -7.31 -2.63
N THR A 129 -7.58 -6.35 -2.37
CA THR A 129 -8.26 -5.53 -3.38
C THR A 129 -7.27 -4.66 -4.15
N LYS A 130 -6.16 -4.24 -3.56
CA LYS A 130 -5.06 -3.60 -4.30
C LYS A 130 -3.82 -4.50 -4.24
N PRO A 131 -3.73 -5.56 -5.07
CA PRO A 131 -2.66 -6.56 -4.95
C PRO A 131 -1.26 -5.96 -5.13
N GLN A 132 -1.14 -4.85 -5.87
CA GLN A 132 0.12 -4.13 -6.06
C GLN A 132 0.67 -3.55 -4.75
N VAL A 133 -0.19 -3.34 -3.76
CA VAL A 133 0.14 -2.87 -2.41
C VAL A 133 0.31 -4.05 -1.46
N ALA A 134 -0.56 -5.05 -1.58
CA ALA A 134 -0.76 -6.06 -0.54
C ALA A 134 -0.02 -7.41 -0.77
N LEU A 135 0.44 -7.71 -1.98
CA LEU A 135 0.94 -9.05 -2.31
C LEU A 135 2.25 -9.42 -1.62
N VAL A 136 3.32 -8.64 -1.79
CA VAL A 136 4.62 -8.88 -1.14
C VAL A 136 4.50 -8.91 0.40
N PRO A 137 3.88 -7.90 1.03
CA PRO A 137 3.40 -7.94 2.42
C PRO A 137 2.84 -9.26 2.90
N MET A 138 1.85 -9.76 2.17
CA MET A 138 1.09 -10.93 2.52
C MET A 138 1.98 -12.17 2.40
N LEU A 139 2.76 -12.28 1.32
CA LEU A 139 3.70 -13.39 1.14
C LEU A 139 4.74 -13.43 2.26
N TRP A 140 5.25 -12.27 2.69
CA TRP A 140 6.16 -12.21 3.82
C TRP A 140 5.50 -12.65 5.13
N LEU A 141 4.27 -12.19 5.41
CA LEU A 141 3.52 -12.59 6.59
C LEU A 141 3.25 -14.11 6.59
N LEU A 142 2.83 -14.66 5.45
CA LEU A 142 2.59 -16.10 5.26
C LEU A 142 3.87 -16.91 5.46
N TRP A 143 4.99 -16.42 4.93
CA TRP A 143 6.30 -17.03 5.12
C TRP A 143 6.72 -17.01 6.59
N HIS A 144 6.55 -15.88 7.28
CA HIS A 144 6.88 -15.75 8.69
C HIS A 144 6.04 -16.71 9.56
N ASP A 145 4.75 -16.85 9.23
CA ASP A 145 3.81 -17.72 9.97
C ASP A 145 3.85 -19.19 9.57
N ARG A 146 4.74 -19.59 8.65
CA ARG A 146 4.80 -20.97 8.14
C ARG A 146 5.01 -22.02 9.24
N ALA A 147 5.65 -21.66 10.35
CA ALA A 147 5.89 -22.53 11.50
C ALA A 147 4.95 -22.26 12.70
N ALA A 148 4.03 -21.30 12.59
CA ALA A 148 3.20 -20.88 13.71
C ALA A 148 2.10 -21.92 14.04
N GLU A 149 1.90 -22.15 15.33
CA GLU A 149 0.81 -22.96 15.85
C GLU A 149 -0.53 -22.23 15.61
N GLY A 150 -1.28 -22.69 14.59
CA GLY A 150 -2.51 -22.04 14.14
C GLY A 150 -2.44 -21.34 12.77
N ARG A 151 -1.33 -21.49 12.02
CA ARG A 151 -1.17 -20.94 10.65
C ARG A 151 -2.37 -21.21 9.72
N TRP A 152 -2.98 -22.38 9.86
CA TRP A 152 -4.13 -22.79 9.05
C TRP A 152 -5.36 -21.89 9.27
N LYS A 153 -5.51 -21.25 10.44
CA LYS A 153 -6.61 -20.30 10.69
C LYS A 153 -6.44 -19.05 9.84
N LEU A 154 -5.20 -18.53 9.79
CA LEU A 154 -4.87 -17.39 8.94
C LEU A 154 -5.04 -17.75 7.47
N TRP A 155 -4.43 -18.85 7.02
CA TRP A 155 -4.45 -19.28 5.62
C TRP A 155 -5.86 -19.64 5.16
N GLY A 156 -6.59 -20.37 6.00
CA GLY A 156 -7.99 -20.69 5.79
C GLY A 156 -8.85 -19.44 5.72
N GLY A 157 -8.61 -18.45 6.60
CA GLY A 157 -9.32 -17.17 6.54
C GLY A 157 -9.07 -16.40 5.26
N ILE A 158 -7.83 -16.41 4.75
CA ILE A 158 -7.50 -15.81 3.45
C ILE A 158 -8.24 -16.55 2.34
N ALA A 159 -8.12 -17.88 2.29
CA ALA A 159 -8.79 -18.69 1.27
C ALA A 159 -10.32 -18.48 1.29
N LEU A 160 -10.93 -18.54 2.46
CA LEU A 160 -12.37 -18.33 2.64
C LEU A 160 -12.76 -16.91 2.23
N GLY A 161 -12.05 -15.88 2.69
CA GLY A 161 -12.35 -14.49 2.34
C GLY A 161 -12.22 -14.22 0.85
N THR A 162 -11.17 -14.76 0.23
CA THR A 162 -10.98 -14.67 -1.22
C THR A 162 -12.11 -15.38 -1.96
N LEU A 163 -12.52 -16.57 -1.53
CA LEU A 163 -13.65 -17.28 -2.13
C LEU A 163 -14.96 -16.50 -1.99
N LEU A 164 -15.27 -15.99 -0.80
CA LEU A 164 -16.48 -15.19 -0.54
C LEU A 164 -16.55 -13.92 -1.40
N LEU A 165 -15.40 -13.28 -1.63
CA LEU A 165 -15.30 -12.10 -2.48
C LEU A 165 -15.21 -12.44 -3.97
N ALA A 166 -14.67 -13.58 -4.35
CA ALA A 166 -14.55 -14.00 -5.74
C ALA A 166 -15.87 -14.54 -6.30
N LEU A 167 -16.64 -15.25 -5.48
CA LEU A 167 -17.79 -16.02 -5.92
C LEU A 167 -18.89 -15.15 -6.55
N PRO A 168 -19.34 -14.03 -5.94
CA PRO A 168 -20.39 -13.20 -6.54
C PRO A 168 -19.98 -12.65 -7.92
N ALA A 169 -18.75 -12.14 -8.03
CA ALA A 169 -18.21 -11.64 -9.29
C ALA A 169 -18.13 -12.72 -10.37
N THR A 170 -17.69 -13.92 -9.99
CA THR A 170 -17.52 -15.06 -10.91
C THR A 170 -18.87 -15.62 -11.38
N LEU A 171 -19.87 -15.69 -10.49
CA LEU A 171 -21.21 -16.18 -10.82
C LEU A 171 -21.98 -15.20 -11.72
N MET A 172 -21.89 -13.89 -11.44
CA MET A 172 -22.58 -12.87 -12.24
C MET A 172 -21.93 -12.64 -13.62
N SER A 173 -20.64 -12.96 -13.76
CA SER A 173 -19.91 -12.77 -15.01
C SER A 173 -18.90 -13.90 -15.23
N PRO A 174 -19.34 -15.05 -15.77
CA PRO A 174 -18.46 -16.14 -16.16
C PRO A 174 -17.43 -15.64 -17.20
N GLY A 175 -16.18 -15.47 -16.78
CA GLY A 175 -15.12 -14.84 -17.60
C GLY A 175 -14.55 -13.53 -17.03
N ILE A 176 -15.08 -13.02 -15.91
CA ILE A 176 -14.63 -11.78 -15.25
C ILE A 176 -13.11 -11.76 -14.98
N TRP A 177 -12.51 -12.92 -14.69
CA TRP A 177 -11.08 -13.06 -14.47
C TRP A 177 -10.25 -12.84 -15.74
N GLY A 178 -10.74 -13.30 -16.90
CA GLY A 178 -10.10 -13.01 -18.19
C GLY A 178 -10.17 -11.52 -18.52
N LEU A 179 -11.36 -10.92 -18.35
CA LEU A 179 -11.56 -9.48 -18.53
C LEU A 179 -10.65 -8.65 -17.61
N TRP A 180 -10.44 -9.10 -16.38
CA TRP A 180 -9.51 -8.46 -15.45
C TRP A 180 -8.06 -8.52 -15.95
N LEU A 181 -7.60 -9.69 -16.41
CA LEU A 181 -6.24 -9.86 -16.95
C LEU A 181 -6.02 -8.99 -18.20
N ASP A 182 -7.02 -8.89 -19.09
CA ASP A 182 -6.97 -8.00 -20.25
C ASP A 182 -6.94 -6.52 -19.82
N GLY A 183 -7.78 -6.16 -18.84
CA GLY A 183 -7.79 -4.83 -18.24
C GLY A 183 -6.45 -4.45 -17.60
N LEU A 184 -5.75 -5.40 -16.97
CA LEU A 184 -4.42 -5.18 -16.42
C LEU A 184 -3.40 -4.86 -17.51
N ALA A 185 -3.49 -5.44 -18.70
CA ALA A 185 -2.60 -5.10 -19.82
C ALA A 185 -2.80 -3.65 -20.28
N ALA A 186 -4.06 -3.21 -20.41
CA ALA A 186 -4.40 -1.82 -20.73
C ALA A 186 -3.96 -0.82 -19.63
N TYR A 187 -4.04 -1.24 -18.37
CA TYR A 187 -3.56 -0.48 -17.22
C TYR A 187 -2.03 -0.40 -17.15
N ARG A 188 -1.32 -1.50 -17.45
CA ARG A 188 0.15 -1.58 -17.47
C ARG A 188 0.77 -0.57 -18.41
N GLY A 189 0.16 -0.33 -19.58
CA GLY A 189 0.60 0.69 -20.53
C GLY A 189 0.69 2.10 -19.93
N ARG A 190 -0.16 2.41 -18.93
CA ARG A 190 -0.16 3.68 -18.20
C ARG A 190 0.85 3.71 -17.04
N ILE A 191 0.86 2.69 -16.17
CA ILE A 191 1.75 2.70 -14.99
C ILE A 191 3.23 2.61 -15.37
N LEU A 192 3.56 1.81 -16.39
CA LEU A 192 4.97 1.62 -16.74
C LEU A 192 5.65 2.94 -17.10
N GLN A 193 4.92 3.95 -17.58
CA GLN A 193 5.48 5.28 -17.89
C GLN A 193 5.86 6.10 -16.64
N MET A 194 5.51 5.62 -15.44
CA MET A 194 5.63 6.37 -14.19
C MET A 194 6.54 5.66 -13.17
N ALA A 195 7.46 4.83 -13.67
CA ALA A 195 8.32 4.00 -12.86
C ALA A 195 9.57 4.75 -12.33
N ALA A 196 9.89 4.60 -11.04
CA ALA A 196 11.08 5.14 -10.36
C ALA A 196 12.42 4.53 -10.84
N TRP A 197 12.40 3.53 -11.72
CA TRP A 197 13.59 3.05 -12.44
C TRP A 197 13.69 3.63 -13.86
N GLN A 198 12.79 4.53 -14.24
CA GLN A 198 12.82 5.22 -15.53
C GLN A 198 13.41 6.62 -15.40
N GLY A 199 14.21 6.99 -16.40
CA GLY A 199 14.89 8.27 -16.44
C GLY A 199 15.84 8.49 -15.25
N PRO A 200 16.09 9.75 -14.85
CA PRO A 200 17.05 10.07 -13.79
C PRO A 200 16.71 9.51 -12.40
N SER A 201 15.46 9.11 -12.17
CA SER A 201 15.00 8.57 -10.87
C SER A 201 15.61 7.22 -10.50
N ALA A 202 16.04 6.44 -11.50
CA ALA A 202 16.74 5.17 -11.31
C ALA A 202 18.03 5.32 -10.49
N LEU A 203 18.74 6.44 -10.68
CA LEU A 203 19.97 6.75 -9.95
C LEU A 203 19.70 6.98 -8.47
N LEU A 204 18.60 7.66 -8.14
CA LEU A 204 18.19 7.89 -6.75
C LEU A 204 17.71 6.61 -6.08
N LEU A 205 16.96 5.78 -6.80
CA LEU A 205 16.54 4.46 -6.32
C LEU A 205 17.76 3.59 -6.02
N ALA A 206 18.73 3.52 -6.95
CA ALA A 206 19.96 2.76 -6.78
C ALA A 206 20.84 3.31 -5.64
N LEU A 207 20.96 4.64 -5.52
CA LEU A 207 21.72 5.28 -4.45
C LEU A 207 21.10 5.00 -3.08
N ALA A 208 19.79 5.18 -2.97
CA ALA A 208 19.10 4.85 -1.73
C ALA A 208 19.27 3.34 -1.43
N ALA A 209 19.31 2.48 -2.46
CA ALA A 209 19.54 1.05 -2.33
C ALA A 209 20.87 0.63 -1.78
N TYR A 210 21.88 1.22 -2.36
CA TYR A 210 23.22 1.10 -1.87
C TYR A 210 23.35 1.60 -0.42
N LEU A 211 22.82 2.79 -0.11
CA LEU A 211 22.91 3.39 1.22
C LEU A 211 22.25 2.54 2.30
N TRP A 212 21.11 1.92 2.01
CA TRP A 212 20.44 1.03 2.96
C TRP A 212 21.11 -0.32 3.11
N TYR A 213 21.47 -0.98 2.00
CA TYR A 213 22.16 -2.26 2.03
C TYR A 213 23.41 -2.16 2.92
N ARG A 214 24.18 -1.08 2.74
CA ARG A 214 25.38 -0.79 3.53
C ARG A 214 25.09 -0.58 5.01
N HIS A 215 23.89 -0.10 5.38
CA HIS A 215 23.56 0.27 6.76
C HIS A 215 22.89 -0.83 7.57
N TYR A 216 21.98 -1.60 6.98
CA TYR A 216 21.17 -2.59 7.71
C TYR A 216 21.47 -4.03 7.34
N ASN A 217 22.08 -4.29 6.17
CA ASN A 217 22.37 -5.63 5.64
C ASN A 217 21.15 -6.58 5.61
N GLN A 218 19.93 -6.03 5.67
CA GLN A 218 18.65 -6.73 5.67
C GLN A 218 17.57 -5.84 5.03
N GLY A 219 16.43 -6.43 4.65
CA GLY A 219 15.33 -5.69 4.02
C GLY A 219 15.42 -5.58 2.50
N TRP A 220 16.35 -6.27 1.82
CA TRP A 220 16.53 -6.23 0.35
C TRP A 220 15.23 -6.54 -0.44
N GLN A 221 14.33 -7.33 0.14
CA GLN A 221 13.00 -7.58 -0.41
C GLN A 221 12.18 -6.30 -0.66
N TRP A 222 12.46 -5.21 0.07
CA TRP A 222 11.84 -3.91 -0.18
C TRP A 222 12.41 -3.21 -1.41
N TRP A 223 13.71 -3.35 -1.69
CA TRP A 223 14.27 -2.83 -2.95
C TRP A 223 13.72 -3.58 -4.13
N LEU A 224 13.55 -4.90 -3.98
CA LEU A 224 12.90 -5.69 -5.00
C LEU A 224 11.45 -5.21 -5.21
N ALA A 225 10.67 -5.02 -4.14
CA ALA A 225 9.30 -4.52 -4.25
C ALA A 225 9.22 -3.08 -4.82
N ALA A 226 10.12 -2.20 -4.37
CA ALA A 226 10.20 -0.81 -4.81
C ALA A 226 10.70 -0.67 -6.26
N ALA A 227 11.61 -1.54 -6.70
CA ALA A 227 12.10 -1.60 -8.07
C ALA A 227 11.09 -2.26 -9.01
N MET A 228 10.39 -3.30 -8.57
CA MET A 228 9.40 -4.00 -9.39
C MET A 228 8.09 -3.22 -9.53
N PHE A 229 7.70 -2.46 -8.50
CA PHE A 229 6.45 -1.71 -8.48
C PHE A 229 6.65 -0.28 -7.99
N PRO A 230 7.31 0.57 -8.79
CA PRO A 230 7.74 1.90 -8.36
C PRO A 230 6.65 2.83 -7.86
N GLN A 231 5.47 2.87 -8.49
CA GLN A 231 4.33 3.64 -7.96
C GLN A 231 3.78 3.06 -6.66
N THR A 232 4.06 1.78 -6.36
CA THR A 232 3.69 1.13 -5.11
C THR A 232 4.87 0.87 -4.18
N SER A 233 6.06 1.38 -4.50
CA SER A 233 7.24 1.29 -3.63
C SER A 233 6.93 1.85 -2.25
N PHE A 234 6.17 2.94 -2.22
CA PHE A 234 5.60 3.55 -1.03
C PHE A 234 4.72 2.59 -0.20
N TYR A 235 3.94 1.73 -0.85
CA TYR A 235 3.07 0.74 -0.21
C TYR A 235 3.79 -0.55 0.19
N GLY A 236 4.83 -0.94 -0.55
CA GLY A 236 5.68 -2.10 -0.25
C GLY A 236 6.49 -1.96 1.04
N ILE A 237 6.61 -0.74 1.59
CA ILE A 237 7.31 -0.43 2.84
C ILE A 237 6.48 -0.79 4.08
N VAL A 238 5.16 -0.60 4.00
CA VAL A 238 4.19 -0.79 5.08
C VAL A 238 4.27 -2.13 5.84
N PRO A 239 4.49 -3.27 5.19
CA PRO A 239 4.47 -4.57 5.86
C PRO A 239 5.80 -4.93 6.50
N ALA A 240 6.88 -4.29 6.04
CA ALA A 240 8.21 -4.45 6.61
C ALA A 240 8.38 -3.60 7.87
N LEU A 241 7.45 -2.66 8.15
CA LEU A 241 7.49 -1.74 9.30
C LEU A 241 7.68 -2.40 10.67
N PRO A 242 7.08 -3.55 11.01
CA PRO A 242 7.31 -4.20 12.30
C PRO A 242 8.72 -4.79 12.43
N ALA A 243 9.42 -5.03 11.31
CA ALA A 243 10.82 -5.42 11.33
C ALA A 243 11.76 -4.18 11.44
N LEU A 244 11.23 -2.97 11.25
CA LEU A 244 11.97 -1.72 11.35
C LEU A 244 11.88 -1.17 12.79
N HIS A 245 13.01 -1.16 13.48
CA HIS A 245 13.13 -0.49 14.78
C HIS A 245 13.29 1.03 14.56
N ILE A 246 12.17 1.73 14.39
CA ILE A 246 12.18 3.19 14.17
C ILE A 246 12.62 3.90 15.47
N ARG A 247 13.74 4.64 15.42
CA ARG A 247 14.27 5.38 16.58
C ARG A 247 13.80 6.84 16.55
N PRO A 248 12.93 7.27 17.47
CA PRO A 248 12.19 8.55 17.39
C PRO A 248 12.98 9.83 17.69
N LYS A 249 14.30 9.78 17.92
CA LYS A 249 15.06 10.95 18.43
C LYS A 249 15.73 11.82 17.35
N SER A 250 15.43 11.63 16.08
CA SER A 250 16.13 12.30 14.99
C SER A 250 15.28 13.43 14.40
N ASN A 251 15.71 14.70 14.54
CA ASN A 251 15.12 15.88 13.88
C ASN A 251 15.00 15.72 12.35
N TRP A 252 15.74 14.76 11.78
CA TRP A 252 15.68 14.39 10.37
C TRP A 252 14.35 13.74 9.96
N ALA A 253 13.60 13.15 10.90
CA ALA A 253 12.27 12.61 10.66
C ALA A 253 11.32 13.67 10.08
N LEU A 254 11.32 14.87 10.68
CA LEU A 254 10.52 16.01 10.26
C LEU A 254 11.03 16.64 8.97
N ALA A 255 12.34 16.68 8.76
CA ALA A 255 12.95 17.13 7.50
C ALA A 255 12.56 16.24 6.32
N GLY A 256 12.46 14.93 6.56
CA GLY A 256 11.93 14.00 5.57
C GLY A 256 10.46 14.28 5.21
N ILE A 257 9.59 14.52 6.20
CA ILE A 257 8.19 14.95 5.94
C ILE A 257 8.16 16.23 5.14
N GLY A 258 8.93 17.23 5.56
CA GLY A 258 8.99 18.53 4.91
C GLY A 258 9.38 18.37 3.44
N LEU A 259 10.37 17.53 3.15
CA LEU A 259 10.79 17.23 1.78
C LEU A 259 9.71 16.47 0.98
N ALA A 260 9.08 15.45 1.57
CA ALA A 260 7.99 14.70 0.94
C ALA A 260 6.76 15.57 0.66
N ALA A 261 6.39 16.46 1.58
CA ALA A 261 5.28 17.40 1.47
C ALA A 261 5.57 18.52 0.46
N VAL A 262 6.79 19.07 0.44
CA VAL A 262 7.22 20.08 -0.55
C VAL A 262 7.20 19.49 -1.97
N LEU A 263 7.63 18.24 -2.14
CA LEU A 263 7.61 17.58 -3.43
C LEU A 263 6.17 17.24 -3.90
N GLN A 264 5.21 17.12 -2.97
CA GLN A 264 3.78 16.91 -3.27
C GLN A 264 3.06 18.18 -3.74
N VAL A 265 3.65 19.36 -3.63
CA VAL A 265 3.07 20.60 -4.16
C VAL A 265 3.57 20.80 -5.60
N GLY A 266 2.66 20.63 -6.58
CA GLY A 266 2.98 20.78 -8.02
C GLY A 266 3.25 19.47 -8.76
N VAL A 267 2.57 18.38 -8.37
CA VAL A 267 2.73 17.05 -8.99
C VAL A 267 2.32 17.09 -10.46
N SER A 268 3.28 16.79 -11.33
CA SER A 268 3.03 16.38 -12.71
C SER A 268 3.57 14.95 -12.88
N GLU A 269 3.21 14.26 -13.96
CA GLU A 269 3.71 12.91 -14.24
C GLU A 269 5.26 12.84 -14.21
N ALA A 270 5.94 13.96 -14.52
CA ALA A 270 7.40 14.08 -14.51
C ALA A 270 8.02 14.20 -13.09
N THR A 271 7.29 14.66 -12.08
CA THR A 271 7.81 14.86 -10.71
C THR A 271 7.53 13.69 -9.77
N LEU A 272 6.62 12.78 -10.15
CA LEU A 272 6.25 11.59 -9.38
C LEU A 272 7.45 10.67 -9.04
N PRO A 273 8.41 10.40 -9.94
CA PRO A 273 9.57 9.57 -9.62
C PRO A 273 10.53 10.19 -8.59
N TRP A 274 10.63 11.52 -8.57
CA TRP A 274 11.42 12.27 -7.58
C TRP A 274 10.76 12.25 -6.19
N LEU A 275 9.43 12.30 -6.17
CA LEU A 275 8.62 12.13 -4.97
C LEU A 275 8.89 10.79 -4.31
N LEU A 276 8.91 9.72 -5.10
CA LEU A 276 9.16 8.35 -4.64
C LEU A 276 10.57 8.20 -4.06
N ALA A 277 11.58 8.74 -4.74
CA ALA A 277 12.95 8.76 -4.23
C ALA A 277 13.09 9.53 -2.91
N ALA A 278 12.37 10.65 -2.75
CA ALA A 278 12.38 11.41 -1.51
C ALA A 278 11.75 10.63 -0.36
N HIS A 279 10.60 9.98 -0.55
CA HIS A 279 9.97 9.15 0.48
C HIS A 279 10.88 8.01 0.96
N VAL A 280 11.63 7.41 0.03
CA VAL A 280 12.63 6.38 0.35
C VAL A 280 13.81 6.97 1.16
N LEU A 281 14.24 8.19 0.85
CA LEU A 281 15.24 8.92 1.63
C LEU A 281 14.74 9.25 3.05
N VAL A 282 13.47 9.66 3.19
CA VAL A 282 12.79 9.86 4.48
C VAL A 282 12.85 8.59 5.31
N LEU A 283 12.55 7.45 4.71
CA LEU A 283 12.57 6.17 5.42
C LEU A 283 13.97 5.76 5.86
N TRP A 284 14.98 5.95 5.02
CA TRP A 284 16.39 5.72 5.42
C TRP A 284 16.78 6.58 6.64
N VAL A 285 16.33 7.83 6.64
CA VAL A 285 16.51 8.78 7.74
C VAL A 285 15.77 8.31 9.01
N LEU A 286 14.52 7.85 8.89
CA LEU A 286 13.66 7.45 10.02
C LEU A 286 14.17 6.21 10.76
N VAL A 287 14.85 5.29 10.06
CA VAL A 287 15.37 4.06 10.67
C VAL A 287 16.72 4.31 11.38
N GLY A 288 17.39 5.45 11.13
CA GLY A 288 18.50 5.90 11.98
C GLY A 288 19.75 6.42 11.29
N GLY A 289 19.82 6.44 9.95
CA GLY A 289 20.93 7.04 9.19
C GLY A 289 22.35 6.68 9.68
N PRO A 290 23.40 7.45 9.31
CA PRO A 290 24.81 7.14 9.58
C PRO A 290 25.19 7.00 11.08
N THR A 291 24.34 7.52 11.96
CA THR A 291 24.52 7.58 13.42
C THR A 291 24.44 6.24 14.14
N ALA A 292 24.04 5.15 13.48
CA ALA A 292 23.86 3.85 14.13
C ALA A 292 25.17 3.17 14.59
N ARG A 293 26.31 3.42 13.92
CA ARG A 293 27.59 2.76 14.25
C ARG A 293 28.31 3.35 15.46
N SER A 294 28.17 4.65 15.72
CA SER A 294 28.89 5.33 16.81
C SER A 294 28.33 5.01 18.19
N ALA A 295 27.01 4.74 18.31
CA ALA A 295 26.38 4.42 19.60
C ALA A 295 26.60 2.96 20.06
N GLN A 296 26.78 2.00 19.14
CA GLN A 296 27.09 0.61 19.50
C GLN A 296 28.59 0.39 19.79
N ALA A 297 29.48 1.17 19.16
CA ALA A 297 30.91 1.10 19.43
C ALA A 297 31.32 1.73 20.78
N GLY A 298 30.54 2.68 21.31
CA GLY A 298 30.85 3.35 22.58
C GLY A 298 30.30 2.67 23.85
N GLY A 299 29.41 1.67 23.71
CA GLY A 299 28.73 1.04 24.86
C GLY A 299 29.40 -0.23 25.42
N GLN A 300 30.51 -0.68 24.83
CA GLN A 300 31.27 -1.86 25.29
C GLN A 300 32.61 -1.51 25.95
N ALA A 301 32.94 -0.23 26.12
CA ALA A 301 34.15 0.17 26.84
C ALA A 301 33.86 0.31 28.35
N SER A 302 34.40 -0.65 29.11
CA SER A 302 34.78 -0.60 30.53
C SER A 302 33.68 -0.48 31.60
N ALA A 303 33.37 -1.62 32.24
CA ALA A 303 33.33 -1.68 33.70
C ALA A 303 34.53 -2.53 34.15
N PRO A 304 35.52 -1.97 34.87
CA PRO A 304 36.58 -2.78 35.48
C PRO A 304 35.99 -3.61 36.63
N ALA A 305 36.53 -4.82 36.78
CA ALA A 305 36.17 -5.82 37.77
C ALA A 305 36.51 -5.39 39.21
#